data_AF-A0A249PMU5-F1
#
_entry.id   AF-A0A249PMU5-F1
#
_cell.length_a   1.000
_cell.length_b   1.000
_cell.length_c   1.000
_cell.angle_alpha   90.00
_cell.angle_beta   90.00
_cell.angle_gamma   90.00
#
_symmetry.space_group_name_H-M   'P 1'
#
loop_
_entity.id
_entity.type
_entity.pdbx_description
1 polymer ?
#
loop_
_entity_poly.entity_id
_entity_poly.type
_entity_poly.pdbx_seq_one_letter_code
_entity_poly.pdbx_strand_id
1 'polypeptide(L)'
;MSKPADKPNQPAETVEFQAIDPSKAADQFRAVAEKGIEQSQEALAKFQFGVEETQKVLKSTFETARSVGNELSLTTIAALRANVEVDFSHLEALSGAKSLSEIIELQTKFLGKRVEMGVEQAKDFRALTTKAVTDISKLAKDVFDKSLRDLKAA
;
A
#
# COMPACT_ATOMS: atom_id res chain seq x y z
N MET A 1 66.13 -31.51 -5.20
CA MET A 1 65.70 -32.34 -6.35
C MET A 1 64.33 -32.95 -6.03
N SER A 2 63.43 -32.87 -7.02
CA SER A 2 62.29 -33.76 -7.36
C SER A 2 61.09 -33.98 -6.41
N LYS A 3 59.91 -33.75 -7.02
CA LYS A 3 58.49 -33.99 -6.63
C LYS A 3 58.09 -35.48 -6.95
N PRO A 4 56.81 -35.91 -6.86
CA PRO A 4 56.09 -36.59 -5.77
C PRO A 4 55.61 -38.05 -6.09
N ALA A 5 55.12 -38.78 -5.08
CA ALA A 5 54.08 -39.84 -5.12
C ALA A 5 53.77 -40.18 -3.65
N ASP A 6 52.56 -40.39 -3.12
CA ASP A 6 51.36 -41.01 -3.68
C ASP A 6 50.16 -40.69 -2.75
N LYS A 7 48.97 -40.50 -3.33
CA LYS A 7 47.62 -40.56 -2.73
C LYS A 7 46.74 -41.07 -3.88
N PRO A 8 45.62 -41.81 -3.67
CA PRO A 8 44.80 -41.91 -2.45
C PRO A 8 44.20 -43.32 -2.19
N ASN A 9 43.61 -43.57 -1.01
CA ASN A 9 42.28 -44.20 -0.93
C ASN A 9 41.67 -44.14 0.49
N GLN A 10 40.67 -43.27 0.64
CA GLN A 10 39.58 -43.46 1.59
C GLN A 10 38.49 -44.30 0.91
N PRO A 11 37.67 -45.01 1.70
CA PRO A 11 36.23 -44.90 1.55
C PRO A 11 35.66 -44.42 2.89
N ALA A 12 35.34 -43.13 3.02
CA ALA A 12 33.98 -42.62 2.83
C ALA A 12 32.96 -43.43 3.65
N GLU A 13 32.70 -42.99 4.88
CA GLU A 13 31.45 -43.32 5.58
C GLU A 13 30.30 -43.02 4.62
N THR A 14 29.60 -44.09 4.24
CA THR A 14 28.43 -43.99 3.40
C THR A 14 27.38 -43.28 4.23
N VAL A 15 27.04 -42.05 3.84
CA VAL A 15 25.85 -41.37 4.34
C VAL A 15 24.67 -42.25 3.94
N GLU A 16 24.12 -42.99 4.90
CA GLU A 16 22.80 -43.61 4.74
C GLU A 16 21.78 -42.49 4.61
N PHE A 17 21.46 -42.15 3.36
CA PHE A 17 20.26 -41.40 3.07
C PHE A 17 19.10 -42.36 3.35
N GLN A 18 18.40 -42.15 4.48
CA GLN A 18 17.16 -42.87 4.78
C GLN A 18 16.28 -42.82 3.53
N ALA A 19 16.04 -43.98 2.92
CA ALA A 19 15.20 -44.08 1.74
C ALA A 19 13.81 -43.55 2.13
N ILE A 20 13.44 -42.40 1.57
CA ILE A 20 12.08 -41.87 1.68
C ILE A 20 11.19 -42.88 0.97
N ASP A 21 10.41 -43.65 1.74
CA ASP A 21 9.41 -44.58 1.21
C ASP A 21 8.41 -43.78 0.36
N PRO A 22 8.45 -43.92 -0.98
CA PRO A 22 7.67 -43.07 -1.88
C PRO A 22 6.17 -43.22 -1.64
N SER A 23 5.74 -44.40 -1.18
CA SER A 23 4.34 -44.70 -0.88
C SER A 23 3.85 -43.93 0.35
N LYS A 24 4.65 -43.87 1.42
CA LYS A 24 4.33 -43.08 2.61
C LYS A 24 4.36 -41.57 2.34
N ALA A 25 5.29 -41.13 1.51
CA ALA A 25 5.34 -39.73 1.07
C ALA A 25 4.10 -39.36 0.23
N ALA A 26 3.67 -40.26 -0.66
CA ALA A 26 2.47 -40.07 -1.47
C ALA A 26 1.18 -40.05 -0.62
N ASP A 27 1.06 -40.93 0.37
CA ASP A 27 -0.09 -40.95 1.28
C ASP A 27 -0.15 -39.73 2.19
N GLN A 28 1.00 -39.24 2.67
CA GLN A 28 1.06 -37.97 3.40
C GLN A 28 0.69 -36.78 2.51
N PHE A 29 1.15 -36.76 1.26
CA PHE A 29 0.75 -35.72 0.29
C PHE A 29 -0.74 -35.75 0.01
N ARG A 30 -1.33 -36.94 -0.16
CA ARG A 30 -2.76 -37.13 -0.38
C ARG A 30 -3.58 -36.66 0.83
N ALA A 31 -3.18 -37.04 2.04
CA ALA A 31 -3.86 -36.62 3.27
C ALA A 31 -3.78 -35.11 3.50
N VAL A 32 -2.64 -34.47 3.19
CA VAL A 32 -2.49 -33.01 3.25
C VAL A 32 -3.34 -32.31 2.18
N ALA A 33 -3.41 -32.88 0.98
CA ALA A 33 -4.24 -32.34 -0.10
C ALA A 33 -5.74 -32.47 0.21
N GLU A 34 -6.21 -33.63 0.68
CA GLU A 34 -7.61 -33.84 1.07
C GLU A 34 -8.02 -32.90 2.21
N LYS A 35 -7.17 -32.78 3.24
CA LYS A 35 -7.41 -31.85 4.35
C LYS A 35 -7.36 -30.39 3.89
N GLY A 36 -6.47 -30.05 2.95
CA GLY A 36 -6.40 -28.72 2.36
C GLY A 36 -7.64 -28.39 1.52
N ILE A 37 -8.19 -29.36 0.79
CA ILE A 37 -9.42 -29.20 0.03
C ILE A 37 -10.62 -29.07 0.96
N GLU A 38 -10.74 -29.90 2.00
CA GLU A 38 -11.81 -29.76 3.01
C GLU A 38 -11.73 -28.42 3.75
N GLN A 39 -10.55 -27.99 4.21
CA GLN A 39 -10.39 -26.69 4.86
C GLN A 39 -10.66 -25.52 3.91
N SER A 40 -10.34 -25.67 2.63
CA SER A 40 -10.62 -24.65 1.61
C SER A 40 -12.11 -24.59 1.27
N GLN A 41 -12.80 -25.73 1.20
CA GLN A 41 -14.25 -25.78 1.04
C GLN A 41 -14.97 -25.24 2.27
N GLU A 42 -14.48 -25.55 3.48
CA GLU A 42 -15.03 -25.03 4.72
C GLU A 42 -14.79 -23.52 4.82
N ALA A 43 -13.60 -23.02 4.45
CA ALA A 43 -13.31 -21.59 4.38
C ALA A 43 -14.14 -20.87 3.28
N LEU A 44 -14.32 -21.48 2.11
CA LEU A 44 -15.17 -20.96 1.02
C LEU A 44 -16.65 -20.98 1.39
N ALA A 45 -17.12 -21.99 2.11
CA ALA A 45 -18.48 -22.06 2.65
C ALA A 45 -18.69 -21.00 3.75
N LYS A 46 -17.67 -20.77 4.59
CA LYS A 46 -17.63 -19.68 5.57
C LYS A 46 -17.53 -18.28 4.92
N PHE A 47 -17.15 -18.23 3.64
CA PHE A 47 -16.94 -17.01 2.85
C PHE A 47 -17.97 -16.90 1.70
N GLN A 48 -19.21 -17.36 1.89
CA GLN A 48 -20.28 -17.06 0.95
C GLN A 48 -20.75 -15.61 1.16
N PHE A 49 -20.07 -14.70 0.49
CA PHE A 49 -20.55 -13.33 0.32
C PHE A 49 -21.87 -13.35 -0.46
N GLY A 50 -22.99 -13.04 0.20
CA GLY A 50 -24.27 -12.91 -0.46
C GLY A 50 -24.23 -11.83 -1.55
N VAL A 51 -25.06 -11.95 -2.59
CA VAL A 51 -25.15 -10.97 -3.69
C VAL A 51 -25.46 -9.57 -3.17
N GLU A 52 -26.32 -9.45 -2.15
CA GLU A 52 -26.67 -8.17 -1.50
C GLU A 52 -25.48 -7.56 -0.74
N GLU A 53 -24.69 -8.39 -0.05
CA GLU A 53 -23.51 -7.95 0.70
C GLU A 53 -22.40 -7.49 -0.27
N THR A 54 -22.23 -8.23 -1.38
CA THR A 54 -21.31 -7.88 -2.47
C THR A 54 -21.72 -6.56 -3.12
N GLN A 55 -23.01 -6.38 -3.40
CA GLN A 55 -23.54 -5.13 -3.98
C GLN A 55 -23.35 -3.95 -3.03
N LYS A 56 -23.57 -4.16 -1.72
CA LYS A 56 -23.37 -3.14 -0.69
C LYS A 56 -21.91 -2.71 -0.59
N VAL A 57 -20.98 -3.66 -0.54
CA VAL A 57 -19.52 -3.38 -0.50
C VAL A 57 -19.09 -2.63 -1.76
N LEU A 58 -19.57 -3.03 -2.93
CA LEU A 58 -19.25 -2.36 -4.18
C LEU A 58 -19.77 -0.92 -4.20
N LYS A 59 -21.01 -0.70 -3.74
CA LYS A 59 -21.59 0.64 -3.61
C LYS A 59 -20.81 1.51 -2.63
N SER A 60 -20.47 0.99 -1.45
CA SER A 60 -19.69 1.72 -0.45
C SER A 60 -18.26 2.01 -0.91
N THR A 61 -17.65 1.11 -1.67
CA THR A 61 -16.34 1.34 -2.31
C THR A 61 -16.43 2.48 -3.33
N PHE A 62 -17.47 2.48 -4.17
CA PHE A 62 -17.70 3.55 -5.15
C PHE A 62 -17.95 4.90 -4.49
N GLU A 63 -18.78 4.95 -3.45
CA GLU A 63 -19.04 6.16 -2.67
C GLU A 63 -17.77 6.70 -2.01
N THR A 64 -16.95 5.81 -1.42
CA THR A 64 -15.66 6.17 -0.81
C THR A 64 -14.69 6.71 -1.86
N ALA A 65 -14.55 6.02 -3.00
CA ALA A 65 -13.70 6.46 -4.10
C ALA A 65 -14.14 7.82 -4.66
N ARG A 66 -15.46 8.05 -4.80
CA ARG A 66 -16.01 9.33 -5.22
C ARG A 66 -15.71 10.43 -4.20
N SER A 67 -15.85 10.17 -2.90
CA SER A 67 -15.53 11.13 -1.85
C SER A 67 -14.05 11.53 -1.89
N VAL A 68 -13.16 10.54 -1.93
CA VAL A 68 -11.70 10.77 -2.03
C VAL A 68 -11.35 11.56 -3.30
N GLY A 69 -11.96 11.22 -4.44
CA GLY A 69 -11.77 11.94 -5.69
C GLY A 69 -12.23 13.40 -5.62
N ASN A 70 -13.35 13.68 -4.95
CA ASN A 70 -13.82 15.05 -4.72
C ASN A 70 -12.89 15.84 -3.80
N GLU A 71 -12.44 15.23 -2.70
CA GLU A 71 -11.48 15.85 -1.78
C GLU A 71 -10.14 16.16 -2.48
N LEU A 72 -9.67 15.26 -3.35
CA LEU A 72 -8.48 15.46 -4.18
C LEU A 72 -8.65 16.66 -5.13
N SER A 73 -9.79 16.72 -5.81
CA SER A 73 -10.12 17.83 -6.72
C SER A 73 -10.16 19.17 -5.97
N LEU A 74 -10.85 19.23 -4.82
CA LEU A 74 -10.91 20.44 -4.00
C LEU A 74 -9.54 20.87 -3.49
N THR A 75 -8.71 19.93 -3.03
CA THR A 75 -7.34 20.21 -2.58
C THR A 75 -6.49 20.77 -3.72
N THR A 76 -6.62 20.20 -4.92
CA THR A 76 -5.92 20.68 -6.12
C THR A 76 -6.36 22.09 -6.51
N ILE A 77 -7.67 22.37 -6.49
CA ILE A 77 -8.20 23.71 -6.77
C ILE A 77 -7.70 24.73 -5.74
N ALA A 78 -7.66 24.34 -4.46
CA ALA A 78 -7.14 25.20 -3.40
C ALA A 78 -5.64 25.50 -3.61
N ALA A 79 -4.84 24.50 -3.96
CA ALA A 79 -3.43 24.68 -4.29
C ALA A 79 -3.23 25.62 -5.49
N LEU A 80 -4.02 25.46 -6.55
CA LEU A 80 -3.98 26.35 -7.71
C LEU A 80 -4.33 27.79 -7.34
N ARG A 81 -5.40 28.00 -6.55
CA ARG A 81 -5.78 29.34 -6.07
C ARG A 81 -4.65 29.98 -5.24
N ALA A 82 -4.07 29.23 -4.31
CA ALA A 82 -2.99 29.72 -3.47
C ALA A 82 -1.74 30.10 -4.29
N ASN A 83 -1.41 29.32 -5.33
CA ASN A 83 -0.29 29.63 -6.23
C ASN A 83 -0.54 30.93 -7.00
N VAL A 84 -1.75 31.11 -7.55
CA VAL A 84 -2.13 32.34 -8.26
C VAL A 84 -2.06 33.55 -7.33
N GLU A 85 -2.57 33.43 -6.10
CA GLU A 85 -2.53 34.51 -5.11
C GLU A 85 -1.10 34.97 -4.79
N VAL A 86 -0.19 34.01 -4.58
CA VAL A 86 1.22 34.31 -4.28
C VAL A 86 1.95 34.90 -5.48
N ASP A 87 1.67 34.41 -6.69
CA ASP A 87 2.25 34.95 -7.91
C ASP A 87 1.77 36.40 -8.17
N PHE A 88 0.48 36.69 -8.01
CA PHE A 88 -0.06 38.04 -8.16
C PHE A 88 0.46 38.99 -7.07
N SER A 89 0.49 38.55 -5.81
CA SER A 89 1.06 39.33 -4.70
C SER A 89 2.53 39.68 -4.97
N HIS A 90 3.29 38.76 -5.55
CA HIS A 90 4.68 39.02 -5.92
C HIS A 90 4.81 40.03 -7.06
N LEU A 91 3.98 39.93 -8.10
CA LEU A 91 3.96 40.89 -9.21
C LEU A 91 3.57 42.29 -8.73
N GLU A 92 2.55 42.40 -7.85
CA GLU A 92 2.15 43.67 -7.24
C GLU A 92 3.33 44.28 -6.46
N ALA A 93 3.99 43.48 -5.62
CA ALA A 93 5.14 43.94 -4.85
C ALA A 93 6.32 44.38 -5.75
N LEU A 94 6.61 43.65 -6.84
CA LEU A 94 7.63 44.03 -7.81
C LEU A 94 7.29 45.35 -8.52
N SER A 95 6.01 45.60 -8.82
CA SER A 95 5.56 46.84 -9.46
C SER A 95 5.78 48.08 -8.59
N GLY A 96 5.79 47.91 -7.27
CA GLY A 96 6.04 48.97 -6.28
C GLY A 96 7.51 49.13 -5.86
N ALA A 97 8.40 48.25 -6.31
CA ALA A 97 9.81 48.26 -5.90
C ALA A 97 10.56 49.46 -6.49
N LYS A 98 11.34 50.15 -5.66
CA LYS A 98 12.06 51.39 -6.01
C LYS A 98 13.56 51.18 -6.22
N SER A 99 14.08 50.00 -5.87
CA SER A 99 15.50 49.68 -5.96
C SER A 99 15.76 48.19 -6.26
N LEU A 100 16.96 47.89 -6.78
CA LEU A 100 17.41 46.51 -6.98
C LEU A 100 17.49 45.73 -5.67
N SER A 101 17.83 46.40 -4.55
CA SER A 101 17.88 45.76 -3.24
C SER A 101 16.50 45.29 -2.77
N GLU A 102 15.47 46.11 -2.99
CA GLU A 102 14.07 45.74 -2.68
C GLU A 102 13.61 44.56 -3.57
N ILE A 103 13.97 44.54 -4.85
CA ILE A 103 13.66 43.42 -5.76
C ILE A 103 14.30 42.11 -5.25
N ILE A 104 15.57 42.13 -4.83
CA ILE A 104 16.25 40.94 -4.30
C ILE A 104 15.57 40.44 -3.01
N GLU A 105 15.16 41.36 -2.12
CA GLU A 105 14.42 41.02 -0.92
C GLU A 105 13.06 40.35 -1.26
N LEU A 106 12.32 40.93 -2.22
CA LEU A 106 11.05 40.38 -2.68
C LEU A 106 11.22 38.98 -3.31
N GLN A 107 12.25 38.77 -4.13
CA GLN A 107 12.55 37.46 -4.71
C GLN A 107 12.87 36.43 -3.63
N THR A 108 13.61 36.82 -2.60
CA THR A 108 13.97 35.95 -1.47
C THR A 108 12.72 35.56 -0.67
N LYS A 109 11.86 36.54 -0.36
CA LYS A 109 10.57 36.30 0.32
C LYS A 109 9.67 35.38 -0.50
N PHE A 110 9.58 35.60 -1.82
CA PHE A 110 8.80 34.77 -2.72
C PHE A 110 9.28 33.32 -2.77
N LEU A 111 10.61 33.09 -2.85
CA LEU A 111 11.19 31.75 -2.79
C LEU A 111 10.90 31.06 -1.46
N GLY A 112 11.07 31.78 -0.33
CA GLY A 112 10.71 31.27 0.99
C GLY A 112 9.23 30.86 1.06
N LYS A 113 8.34 31.69 0.52
CA LYS A 113 6.90 31.40 0.48
C LYS A 113 6.57 30.17 -0.37
N ARG A 114 7.23 30.01 -1.53
CA ARG A 114 7.05 28.81 -2.37
C ARG A 114 7.49 27.53 -1.67
N VAL A 115 8.56 27.57 -0.88
CA VAL A 115 9.00 26.43 -0.07
C VAL A 115 7.97 26.09 1.00
N GLU A 116 7.50 27.09 1.76
CA GLU A 116 6.47 26.91 2.80
C GLU A 116 5.20 26.28 2.19
N MET A 117 4.71 26.84 1.08
CA MET A 117 3.54 26.31 0.38
C MET A 117 3.74 24.89 -0.13
N GLY A 118 4.90 24.58 -0.71
CA GLY A 118 5.20 23.22 -1.19
C GLY A 118 5.18 22.20 -0.06
N VAL A 119 5.69 22.56 1.13
CA VAL A 119 5.66 21.71 2.32
C VAL A 119 4.22 21.50 2.80
N GLU A 120 3.41 22.55 2.88
CA GLU A 120 2.00 22.43 3.29
C GLU A 120 1.18 21.61 2.29
N GLN A 121 1.30 21.89 0.99
CA GLN A 121 0.64 21.10 -0.06
C GLN A 121 1.03 19.61 0.03
N ALA A 122 2.31 19.30 0.27
CA ALA A 122 2.75 17.92 0.46
C ALA A 122 2.13 17.24 1.69
N LYS A 123 1.95 17.99 2.80
CA LYS A 123 1.25 17.49 4.00
C LYS A 123 -0.22 17.20 3.69
N ASP A 124 -0.89 18.09 2.98
CA ASP A 124 -2.30 17.93 2.58
C ASP A 124 -2.49 16.68 1.70
N PHE A 125 -1.66 16.51 0.68
CA PHE A 125 -1.67 15.32 -0.17
C PHE A 125 -1.39 14.04 0.62
N ARG A 126 -0.45 14.08 1.57
CA ARG A 126 -0.16 12.95 2.45
C ARG A 126 -1.35 12.62 3.35
N ALA A 127 -2.00 13.61 3.93
CA ALA A 127 -3.17 13.45 4.78
C ALA A 127 -4.32 12.82 4.00
N LEU A 128 -4.61 13.32 2.80
CA LEU A 128 -5.63 12.80 1.91
C LEU A 128 -5.35 11.34 1.50
N THR A 129 -4.10 11.03 1.13
CA THR A 129 -3.70 9.66 0.77
C THR A 129 -3.82 8.71 1.97
N THR A 130 -3.40 9.14 3.15
CA THR A 130 -3.50 8.35 4.39
C THR A 130 -4.97 8.08 4.74
N LYS A 131 -5.82 9.10 4.59
CA LYS A 131 -7.28 8.98 4.78
C LYS A 131 -7.88 7.99 3.80
N ALA A 132 -7.56 8.09 2.51
CA ALA A 132 -8.04 7.15 1.50
C ALA A 132 -7.67 5.69 1.82
N VAL A 133 -6.41 5.43 2.20
CA VAL A 133 -5.97 4.08 2.62
C VAL A 133 -6.72 3.61 3.87
N THR A 134 -6.91 4.51 4.83
CA THR A 134 -7.62 4.20 6.08
C THR A 134 -9.09 3.86 5.82
N ASP A 135 -9.78 4.64 5.00
CA ASP A 135 -11.19 4.47 4.68
C ASP A 135 -11.44 3.16 3.90
N ILE A 136 -10.57 2.84 2.93
CA ILE A 136 -10.60 1.54 2.22
C ILE A 136 -10.32 0.38 3.18
N SER A 137 -9.33 0.53 4.07
CA SER A 137 -8.96 -0.52 5.03
C SER A 137 -10.06 -0.79 6.07
N LYS A 138 -10.82 0.24 6.46
CA LYS A 138 -12.01 0.08 7.32
C LYS A 138 -13.07 -0.73 6.60
N LEU A 139 -13.36 -0.44 5.33
CA LEU A 139 -14.33 -1.21 4.55
C LEU A 139 -14.00 -2.72 4.54
N ALA A 140 -12.72 -3.06 4.35
CA ALA A 140 -12.26 -4.45 4.37
C ALA A 140 -12.40 -5.11 5.76
N LYS A 141 -12.12 -4.37 6.83
CA LYS A 141 -12.28 -4.85 8.21
C LYS A 141 -13.75 -5.04 8.57
N ASP A 142 -14.62 -4.11 8.21
CA ASP A 142 -16.06 -4.19 8.48
C ASP A 142 -16.69 -5.41 7.77
N VAL A 143 -16.25 -5.67 6.54
CA VAL A 143 -16.58 -6.87 5.77
C VAL A 143 -16.15 -8.14 6.51
N PHE A 144 -14.89 -8.20 6.95
CA PHE A 144 -14.34 -9.36 7.64
C PHE A 144 -15.03 -9.62 8.99
N ASP A 145 -15.22 -8.57 9.80
CA ASP A 145 -15.89 -8.65 11.09
C ASP A 145 -17.35 -9.09 10.93
N LYS A 146 -18.03 -8.64 9.87
CA LYS A 146 -19.38 -9.07 9.57
C LYS A 146 -19.43 -10.55 9.20
N SER A 147 -18.56 -11.01 8.30
CA SER A 147 -18.48 -12.43 7.93
C SER A 147 -18.19 -13.33 9.14
N LEU A 148 -17.33 -12.90 10.08
CA LEU A 148 -17.08 -13.64 11.32
C LEU A 148 -18.29 -13.68 12.27
N ARG A 149 -19.10 -12.63 12.31
CA ARG A 149 -20.33 -12.59 13.13
C ARG A 149 -21.41 -13.49 12.54
N ASP A 150 -21.62 -13.41 11.24
CA ASP A 150 -22.59 -14.23 10.52
C ASP A 150 -22.24 -15.73 10.70
N LEU A 151 -20.95 -16.06 10.74
CA LEU A 151 -20.48 -17.41 11.00
C LEU A 151 -20.67 -17.92 12.44
N LYS A 152 -20.63 -17.02 13.43
CA LYS A 152 -20.89 -17.37 14.83
C LYS A 152 -22.39 -17.46 15.15
N ALA A 153 -23.22 -16.87 14.30
CA ALA A 153 -24.68 -16.87 14.45
C ALA A 153 -25.37 -18.05 13.73
N ALA A 154 -24.66 -18.73 12.83
CA ALA A 154 -25.06 -19.98 12.17
C ALA A 154 -24.57 -21.20 12.96
#